data_AF-A0A925VRC7-F1
#
_entry.id   AF-A0A925VRC7-F1
#
_cell.length_a   1.000
_cell.length_b   1.000
_cell.length_c   1.000
_cell.angle_alpha   90.00
_cell.angle_beta   90.00
_cell.angle_gamma   90.00
#
_symmetry.space_group_name_H-M   'P 1'
#
loop_
_entity.id
_entity.type
_entity.pdbx_description
1 polymer ?
#
loop_
_entity_poly.entity_id
_entity_poly.type
_entity_poly.pdbx_seq_one_letter_code
_entity_poly.pdbx_strand_id
1 'polypeptide(L)'
;MKAKNFTLIVLFFVALSASGQRWQPSFSAGQVAAGQYLGGTEIMHLMPHKGRLYAGNSYWLETRRTLPVSGCQILSKASPTAPWQEEIEFVGSLRLNSLKQLIFTRDHTGNALPRPDTVLLANPGNEDGRLIVYVRNDTTNTWLKDSITTFTYPGADVSVRAAGLHYDAQANRQYVFIGMKTTGIMRGVYRPGLATKIEWTKVPEFAVGQDFRVMGFTELNGVLYCGTSENGVARIYRRNDSATTPTWTMIWTDNQGSTNADIRGLSTVKNPNGPGRVLWFSWRGAARTLQPGSPVEQVEFAYGPDLSQRLGTPINGVLAAYNDNILHWYDPILRDSVHLIGFEARYATPGPRPNVDRWSIDGMYYVRKSTGGPVSYDLKYILQNGAVPTDTLLAVRTICVSPFPADAGRVLYAGGYDSNGVPASQTAWVYRGDFRQTPAATQGGLADEAGVSIYPNPASSQLFISLQNRDFLNAWLTDVAGRRVLAATTTENLDVSAVPDGLYLLTVVTSRGQFTRKVVIRKH
;
A
#
# COMPACT_ATOMS: atom_id res chain seq x y z
N MET A 1 22.59 68.84 3.78
CA MET A 1 22.97 67.44 4.08
C MET A 1 22.01 66.88 5.12
N LYS A 2 21.08 66.00 4.74
CA LYS A 2 20.22 65.25 5.67
C LYS A 2 20.43 63.77 5.37
N ALA A 3 21.01 63.04 6.33
CA ALA A 3 21.22 61.61 6.25
C ALA A 3 19.86 60.89 6.20
N LYS A 4 19.66 60.04 5.18
CA LYS A 4 18.54 59.10 5.12
C LYS A 4 19.00 57.81 5.79
N ASN A 5 18.40 57.48 6.93
CA ASN A 5 18.53 56.17 7.56
C ASN A 5 17.83 55.13 6.67
N PHE A 6 18.59 54.19 6.12
CA PHE A 6 18.05 53.00 5.47
C PHE A 6 17.81 51.93 6.54
N THR A 7 16.55 51.71 6.91
CA THR A 7 16.15 50.56 7.72
C THR A 7 16.10 49.33 6.83
N LEU A 8 17.05 48.42 6.98
CA LEU A 8 17.08 47.12 6.31
C LEU A 8 16.02 46.22 6.96
N ILE A 9 14.86 46.06 6.31
CA ILE A 9 13.85 45.07 6.72
C ILE A 9 14.28 43.71 6.19
N VAL A 10 14.86 42.88 7.07
CA VAL A 10 15.07 41.46 6.80
C VAL A 10 13.73 40.75 6.97
N LEU A 11 13.07 40.46 5.85
CA LEU A 11 11.87 39.61 5.81
C LEU A 11 12.28 38.15 6.05
N PHE A 12 12.10 37.68 7.29
CA PHE A 12 12.07 36.25 7.57
C PHE A 12 10.82 35.64 6.94
N PHE A 13 11.00 34.88 5.86
CA PHE A 13 9.98 33.95 5.38
C PHE A 13 9.85 32.81 6.39
N VAL A 14 8.93 32.94 7.34
CA VAL A 14 8.44 31.79 8.09
C VAL A 14 7.47 31.03 7.17
N ALA A 15 7.99 30.02 6.49
CA ALA A 15 7.15 29.04 5.80
C ALA A 15 6.36 28.25 6.87
N LEU A 16 5.15 28.71 7.18
CA LEU A 16 4.17 27.97 7.98
C LEU A 16 3.70 26.75 7.17
N SER A 17 4.42 25.65 7.28
CA SER A 17 3.99 24.36 6.74
C SER A 17 2.88 23.78 7.62
N ALA A 18 1.63 23.86 7.15
CA ALA A 18 0.54 23.05 7.68
C ALA A 18 0.87 21.56 7.45
N SER A 19 1.16 20.82 8.51
CA SER A 19 1.46 19.39 8.48
C SER A 19 0.17 18.57 8.63
N GLY A 20 -0.57 18.45 7.54
CA GLY A 20 -1.38 17.27 7.26
C GLY A 20 -0.49 16.17 6.66
N GLN A 21 -0.99 14.94 6.60
CA GLN A 21 -0.32 13.83 5.92
C GLN A 21 0.10 14.25 4.50
N ARG A 22 1.41 14.33 4.21
CA ARG A 22 1.91 14.71 2.88
C ARG A 22 2.47 13.48 2.18
N TRP A 23 1.74 13.01 1.19
CA TRP A 23 2.27 12.11 0.18
C TRP A 23 2.91 12.91 -0.94
N GLN A 24 4.07 12.44 -1.40
CA GLN A 24 4.77 13.02 -2.54
C GLN A 24 5.17 11.91 -3.52
N PRO A 25 5.15 12.17 -4.84
CA PRO A 25 5.67 11.22 -5.81
C PRO A 25 7.12 10.85 -5.49
N SER A 26 7.45 9.56 -5.61
CA SER A 26 8.79 9.01 -5.42
C SER A 26 9.29 8.33 -6.70
N PHE A 27 8.40 7.69 -7.46
CA PHE A 27 8.68 7.04 -8.73
C PHE A 27 7.48 7.19 -9.66
N SER A 28 7.75 7.41 -10.95
CA SER A 28 6.80 7.22 -12.04
C SER A 28 7.49 6.40 -13.13
N ALA A 29 6.78 5.47 -13.75
CA ALA A 29 7.34 4.69 -14.85
C ALA A 29 7.66 5.55 -16.08
N GLY A 30 8.54 5.03 -16.94
CA GLY A 30 8.98 5.68 -18.18
C GLY A 30 10.19 6.60 -18.01
N GLN A 31 10.90 6.48 -16.89
CA GLN A 31 12.09 7.27 -16.60
C GLN A 31 13.36 6.56 -17.12
N VAL A 32 14.44 7.31 -17.32
CA VAL A 32 15.77 6.76 -17.59
C VAL A 32 16.71 7.18 -16.46
N ALA A 33 17.40 6.23 -15.86
CA ALA A 33 18.36 6.46 -14.78
C ALA A 33 19.64 5.67 -15.05
N ALA A 34 20.79 6.36 -15.02
CA ALA A 34 22.10 5.76 -15.32
C ALA A 34 22.13 4.98 -16.66
N GLY A 35 21.40 5.46 -17.68
CA GLY A 35 21.30 4.81 -18.98
C GLY A 35 20.32 3.63 -19.05
N GLN A 36 19.72 3.21 -17.93
CA GLN A 36 18.73 2.15 -17.88
C GLN A 36 17.30 2.71 -17.87
N TYR A 37 16.40 2.04 -18.56
CA TYR A 37 14.99 2.42 -18.63
C TYR A 37 14.20 1.83 -17.46
N LEU A 38 13.59 2.67 -16.65
CA LEU A 38 12.77 2.26 -15.49
C LEU A 38 11.29 2.42 -15.85
N GLY A 39 10.67 1.30 -16.24
CA GLY A 39 9.30 1.29 -16.71
C GLY A 39 8.34 0.47 -15.85
N GLY A 40 7.22 0.10 -16.46
CA GLY A 40 6.26 -0.85 -15.93
C GLY A 40 4.84 -0.30 -15.90
N THR A 41 3.88 -1.20 -15.91
CA THR A 41 2.46 -0.90 -15.71
C THR A 41 2.06 -0.96 -14.24
N GLU A 42 2.74 -1.75 -13.42
CA GLU A 42 2.42 -1.91 -11.98
C GLU A 42 3.69 -1.93 -11.12
N ILE A 43 3.65 -1.34 -9.93
CA ILE A 43 4.54 -1.70 -8.81
C ILE A 43 3.82 -2.73 -7.94
N MET A 44 4.25 -3.99 -8.05
CA MET A 44 3.62 -5.13 -7.38
C MET A 44 4.10 -5.29 -5.94
N HIS A 45 5.36 -4.94 -5.68
CA HIS A 45 6.01 -5.18 -4.39
C HIS A 45 6.91 -4.01 -4.01
N LEU A 46 6.85 -3.60 -2.75
CA LEU A 46 7.85 -2.79 -2.07
C LEU A 46 8.42 -3.58 -0.91
N MET A 47 9.74 -3.66 -0.83
CA MET A 47 10.42 -4.44 0.20
C MET A 47 11.63 -3.69 0.75
N PRO A 48 11.62 -3.30 2.04
CA PRO A 48 12.83 -2.83 2.71
C PRO A 48 13.83 -3.99 2.85
N HIS A 49 15.09 -3.75 2.57
CA HIS A 49 16.15 -4.73 2.82
C HIS A 49 17.49 -4.05 3.05
N LYS A 50 18.10 -4.31 4.22
CA LYS A 50 19.44 -3.83 4.61
C LYS A 50 19.68 -2.33 4.31
N GLY A 51 18.73 -1.48 4.71
CA GLY A 51 18.82 -0.03 4.56
C GLY A 51 18.46 0.53 3.18
N ARG A 52 18.10 -0.32 2.22
CA ARG A 52 17.61 0.07 0.88
C ARG A 52 16.15 -0.29 0.70
N LEU A 53 15.47 0.44 -0.16
CA LEU A 53 14.11 0.10 -0.60
C LEU A 53 14.18 -0.54 -1.97
N TYR A 54 13.54 -1.69 -2.14
CA TYR A 54 13.41 -2.39 -3.42
C TYR A 54 11.98 -2.36 -3.90
N ALA A 55 11.78 -2.25 -5.22
CA ALA A 55 10.48 -2.32 -5.87
C ALA A 55 10.51 -3.38 -6.97
N GLY A 56 9.49 -4.23 -7.02
CA GLY A 56 9.26 -5.17 -8.12
C GLY A 56 8.17 -4.66 -9.04
N ASN A 57 8.47 -4.50 -10.33
CA ASN A 57 7.49 -4.04 -11.30
C ASN A 57 6.86 -5.19 -12.12
N SER A 58 5.94 -4.81 -13.01
CA SER A 58 5.23 -5.66 -13.95
C SER A 58 4.99 -4.89 -15.24
N TYR A 59 4.87 -5.61 -16.36
CA TYR A 59 4.49 -5.11 -17.68
C TYR A 59 3.17 -5.76 -18.14
N TRP A 60 2.35 -6.23 -17.20
CA TRP A 60 1.04 -6.79 -17.53
C TRP A 60 0.17 -5.74 -18.24
N LEU A 61 -0.39 -6.15 -19.38
CA LEU A 61 -1.18 -5.30 -20.31
C LEU A 61 -0.44 -4.09 -20.88
N GLU A 62 0.89 -4.10 -20.87
CA GLU A 62 1.68 -3.09 -21.58
C GLU A 62 1.36 -3.11 -23.08
N THR A 63 1.13 -1.92 -23.64
CA THR A 63 0.72 -1.73 -25.04
C THR A 63 1.85 -1.24 -25.94
N ARG A 64 2.90 -0.65 -25.36
CA ARG A 64 4.06 -0.18 -26.12
C ARG A 64 4.93 -1.37 -26.52
N ARG A 65 4.87 -1.74 -27.79
CA ARG A 65 5.64 -2.86 -28.37
C ARG A 65 7.15 -2.59 -28.51
N THR A 66 7.59 -1.34 -28.35
CA THR A 66 8.98 -0.89 -28.59
C THR A 66 9.66 -0.40 -27.33
N LEU A 67 9.30 -0.95 -26.16
CA LEU A 67 10.02 -0.61 -24.94
C LEU A 67 11.48 -1.12 -25.03
N PRO A 68 12.44 -0.37 -24.47
CA PRO A 68 13.85 -0.76 -24.46
C PRO A 68 14.16 -1.88 -23.45
N VAL A 69 13.13 -2.48 -22.84
CA VAL A 69 13.19 -3.57 -21.87
C VAL A 69 12.22 -4.67 -22.31
N SER A 70 12.59 -5.89 -21.98
CA SER A 70 11.93 -7.13 -22.43
C SER A 70 11.34 -7.97 -21.29
N GLY A 71 11.45 -7.47 -20.06
CA GLY A 71 10.91 -8.12 -18.88
C GLY A 71 10.75 -7.20 -17.68
N CYS A 72 10.16 -7.74 -16.62
CA CYS A 72 10.04 -7.10 -15.32
C CYS A 72 11.40 -6.89 -14.68
N GLN A 73 11.46 -5.96 -13.75
CA GLN A 73 12.67 -5.45 -13.14
C GLN A 73 12.51 -5.44 -11.63
N ILE A 74 13.65 -5.53 -10.95
CA ILE A 74 13.78 -5.02 -9.60
C ILE A 74 14.46 -3.66 -9.68
N LEU A 75 13.81 -2.68 -9.07
CA LEU A 75 14.32 -1.34 -8.88
C LEU A 75 14.78 -1.18 -7.43
N SER A 76 15.74 -0.30 -7.17
CA SER A 76 16.12 0.06 -5.81
C SER A 76 16.30 1.57 -5.62
N LYS A 77 16.19 1.97 -4.35
CA LYS A 77 16.42 3.33 -3.88
C LYS A 77 17.31 3.28 -2.64
N ALA A 78 18.43 4.00 -2.70
CA ALA A 78 19.48 3.95 -1.67
C ALA A 78 19.23 4.87 -0.46
N SER A 79 18.48 5.95 -0.65
CA SER A 79 18.15 6.93 0.39
C SER A 79 16.84 7.64 0.02
N PRO A 80 16.20 8.42 0.92
CA PRO A 80 14.98 9.15 0.60
C PRO A 80 15.12 10.09 -0.62
N THR A 81 16.32 10.66 -0.82
CA THR A 81 16.63 11.62 -1.89
C THR A 81 17.36 11.03 -3.09
N ALA A 82 17.90 9.81 -2.98
CA ALA A 82 18.57 9.14 -4.10
C ALA A 82 17.59 8.83 -5.24
N PRO A 83 18.02 8.88 -6.51
CA PRO A 83 17.19 8.41 -7.62
C PRO A 83 16.91 6.90 -7.49
N TRP A 84 15.82 6.45 -8.11
CA TRP A 84 15.61 5.04 -8.36
C TRP A 84 16.60 4.53 -9.41
N GLN A 85 17.01 3.27 -9.27
CA GLN A 85 17.95 2.59 -10.17
C GLN A 85 17.43 1.18 -10.45
N GLU A 86 17.79 0.63 -11.61
CA GLU A 86 17.62 -0.79 -11.89
C GLU A 86 18.65 -1.61 -11.10
N GLU A 87 18.22 -2.73 -10.51
CA GLU A 87 19.11 -3.75 -9.93
C GLU A 87 19.30 -4.94 -10.89
N ILE A 88 18.22 -5.35 -11.57
CA ILE A 88 18.19 -6.46 -12.53
C ILE A 88 16.92 -6.41 -13.37
N GLU A 89 17.04 -6.74 -14.66
CA GLU A 89 15.94 -7.09 -15.56
C GLU A 89 15.83 -8.62 -15.70
N PHE A 90 14.60 -9.14 -15.66
CA PHE A 90 14.27 -10.55 -15.91
C PHE A 90 13.67 -10.73 -17.30
N VAL A 91 14.55 -10.75 -18.31
CA VAL A 91 14.20 -10.93 -19.73
C VAL A 91 13.20 -12.07 -19.93
N GLY A 92 12.12 -11.81 -20.67
CA GLY A 92 11.08 -12.80 -20.98
C GLY A 92 10.04 -13.03 -19.88
N SER A 93 10.20 -12.44 -18.69
CA SER A 93 9.22 -12.51 -17.60
C SER A 93 8.50 -11.18 -17.44
N LEU A 94 7.19 -11.12 -17.68
CA LEU A 94 6.45 -9.84 -17.62
C LEU A 94 6.07 -9.39 -16.21
N ARG A 95 6.18 -10.24 -15.19
CA ARG A 95 5.73 -9.92 -13.83
C ARG A 95 6.72 -10.41 -12.80
N LEU A 96 7.11 -9.55 -11.86
CA LEU A 96 7.72 -10.02 -10.63
C LEU A 96 6.59 -10.52 -9.71
N ASN A 97 6.47 -11.83 -9.56
CA ASN A 97 5.38 -12.47 -8.82
C ASN A 97 5.58 -12.45 -7.30
N SER A 98 6.83 -12.37 -6.85
CA SER A 98 7.16 -12.25 -5.43
C SER A 98 8.48 -11.53 -5.21
N LEU A 99 8.52 -10.70 -4.17
CA LEU A 99 9.73 -10.10 -3.60
C LEU A 99 9.58 -10.11 -2.07
N LYS A 100 10.42 -10.87 -1.37
CA LYS A 100 10.26 -11.14 0.06
C LYS A 100 11.56 -11.11 0.85
N GLN A 101 11.55 -10.36 1.94
CA GLN A 101 12.59 -10.41 2.95
C GLN A 101 12.27 -11.50 3.98
N LEU A 102 13.26 -12.33 4.30
CA LEU A 102 13.17 -13.41 5.28
C LEU A 102 14.29 -13.24 6.31
N ILE A 103 13.96 -13.37 7.59
CA ILE A 103 14.91 -13.21 8.70
C ILE A 103 15.13 -14.57 9.36
N PHE A 104 16.29 -15.17 9.09
CA PHE A 104 16.69 -16.45 9.67
C PHE A 104 17.38 -16.22 11.00
N THR A 105 17.01 -17.04 11.98
CA THR A 105 17.61 -17.06 13.33
C THR A 105 18.32 -18.38 13.62
N ARG A 106 18.15 -19.38 12.76
CA ARG A 106 18.76 -20.70 12.88
C ARG A 106 19.33 -21.16 11.54
N ASP A 107 20.34 -22.02 11.60
CA ASP A 107 20.90 -22.67 10.42
C ASP A 107 20.17 -23.98 10.05
N HIS A 108 20.65 -24.60 8.97
CA HIS A 108 20.18 -25.86 8.41
C HIS A 108 20.33 -27.07 9.32
N THR A 109 20.98 -26.95 10.48
CA THR A 109 21.07 -28.00 11.50
C THR A 109 20.18 -27.71 12.72
N GLY A 110 19.54 -26.53 12.76
CA GLY A 110 18.71 -26.09 13.89
C GLY A 110 19.44 -25.22 14.91
N ASN A 111 20.75 -25.03 14.75
CA ASN A 111 21.56 -24.23 15.67
C ASN A 111 21.20 -22.76 15.53
N ALA A 112 21.15 -22.05 16.66
CA ALA A 112 20.95 -20.61 16.66
C ALA A 112 22.12 -19.90 15.96
N LEU A 113 21.81 -18.94 15.11
CA LEU A 113 22.82 -18.09 14.49
C LEU A 113 23.36 -17.11 15.54
N PRO A 114 24.66 -16.76 15.51
CA PRO A 114 25.22 -15.74 16.41
C PRO A 114 24.51 -14.39 16.28
N ARG A 115 24.02 -14.08 15.07
CA ARG A 115 23.14 -12.95 14.77
C ARG A 115 22.17 -13.40 13.68
N PRO A 116 20.90 -12.94 13.70
CA PRO A 116 19.98 -13.22 12.60
C PRO A 116 20.55 -12.74 11.27
N ASP A 117 20.42 -13.54 10.20
CA ASP A 117 20.71 -13.09 8.83
C ASP A 117 19.41 -12.84 8.08
N THR A 118 19.46 -11.84 7.22
CA THR A 118 18.32 -11.40 6.44
C THR A 118 18.59 -11.61 4.97
N VAL A 119 17.69 -12.29 4.29
CA VAL A 119 17.79 -12.69 2.87
C VAL A 119 16.64 -12.06 2.09
N LEU A 120 16.92 -11.56 0.90
CA LEU A 120 15.90 -11.07 -0.04
C LEU A 120 15.74 -12.06 -1.19
N LEU A 121 14.52 -12.56 -1.37
CA LEU A 121 14.15 -13.48 -2.44
C LEU A 121 13.25 -12.79 -3.46
N ALA A 122 13.43 -13.15 -4.73
CA ALA A 122 12.61 -12.69 -5.83
C ALA A 122 12.19 -13.87 -6.71
N ASN A 123 10.98 -13.81 -7.27
CA ASN A 123 10.50 -14.77 -8.27
C ASN A 123 9.89 -14.03 -9.47
N PRO A 124 10.56 -14.03 -10.64
CA PRO A 124 9.97 -13.53 -11.88
C PRO A 124 9.05 -14.56 -12.57
N GLY A 125 9.02 -15.82 -12.10
CA GLY A 125 8.20 -16.88 -12.66
C GLY A 125 8.94 -18.19 -12.77
N ASN A 126 8.71 -18.91 -13.86
CA ASN A 126 9.43 -20.13 -14.21
C ASN A 126 10.37 -19.90 -15.41
N GLU A 127 11.33 -20.79 -15.59
CA GLU A 127 12.20 -20.83 -16.75
C GLU A 127 12.32 -22.29 -17.19
N ASP A 128 12.03 -22.57 -18.46
CA ASP A 128 11.95 -23.94 -19.01
C ASP A 128 11.06 -24.88 -18.17
N GLY A 129 9.98 -24.34 -17.61
CA GLY A 129 9.05 -25.07 -16.74
C GLY A 129 9.59 -25.38 -15.33
N ARG A 130 10.79 -24.90 -14.96
CA ARG A 130 11.34 -25.02 -13.60
C ARG A 130 11.04 -23.76 -12.79
N LEU A 131 10.74 -23.93 -11.51
CA LEU A 131 10.56 -22.78 -10.62
C LEU A 131 11.93 -22.18 -10.27
N ILE A 132 12.10 -20.91 -10.60
CA ILE A 132 13.33 -20.16 -10.36
C ILE A 132 13.11 -19.13 -9.26
N VAL A 133 14.02 -19.06 -8.29
CA VAL A 133 14.11 -17.90 -7.40
C VAL A 133 15.46 -17.24 -7.53
N TYR A 134 15.49 -15.94 -7.31
CA TYR A 134 16.71 -15.17 -7.23
C TYR A 134 16.93 -14.75 -5.79
N VAL A 135 18.17 -14.90 -5.33
CA VAL A 135 18.60 -14.53 -3.98
C VAL A 135 19.55 -13.35 -4.10
N ARG A 136 19.26 -12.26 -3.38
CA ARG A 136 20.17 -11.11 -3.35
C ARG A 136 21.46 -11.49 -2.60
N ASN A 137 22.61 -11.32 -3.26
CA ASN A 137 23.92 -11.43 -2.64
C ASN A 137 24.43 -10.04 -2.25
N ASP A 138 24.16 -9.63 -1.01
CA ASP A 138 24.49 -8.30 -0.50
C ASP A 138 25.98 -7.97 -0.53
N THR A 139 26.86 -8.97 -0.50
CA THR A 139 28.32 -8.76 -0.53
C THR A 139 28.81 -8.32 -1.90
N THR A 140 28.28 -8.92 -2.97
CA THR A 140 28.73 -8.65 -4.35
C THR A 140 27.84 -7.69 -5.11
N ASN A 141 26.73 -7.27 -4.52
CA ASN A 141 25.70 -6.49 -5.20
C ASN A 141 25.06 -7.16 -6.42
N THR A 142 24.90 -8.49 -6.37
CA THR A 142 24.32 -9.29 -7.47
C THR A 142 23.10 -10.08 -7.02
N TRP A 143 22.36 -10.63 -8.00
CA TRP A 143 21.27 -11.58 -7.80
C TRP A 143 21.69 -12.96 -8.28
N LEU A 144 21.61 -13.94 -7.39
CA LEU A 144 21.99 -15.33 -7.66
C LEU A 144 20.74 -16.15 -7.99
N LYS A 145 20.76 -16.80 -9.15
CA LYS A 145 19.69 -17.70 -9.58
C LYS A 145 19.77 -19.03 -8.84
N ASP A 146 18.62 -19.53 -8.39
CA ASP A 146 18.46 -20.84 -7.76
C ASP A 146 17.23 -21.56 -8.35
N SER A 147 17.38 -22.84 -8.66
CA SER A 147 16.29 -23.69 -9.16
C SER A 147 15.71 -24.47 -8.00
N ILE A 148 14.50 -24.10 -7.58
CA ILE A 148 13.83 -24.76 -6.45
C ILE A 148 13.48 -26.20 -6.80
N THR A 149 12.94 -26.42 -8.01
CA THR A 149 12.56 -27.74 -8.49
C THR A 149 13.62 -28.32 -9.43
N THR A 150 13.81 -29.65 -9.36
CA THR A 150 14.63 -30.41 -10.32
C THR A 150 13.80 -30.95 -11.49
N PHE A 151 12.48 -30.95 -11.34
CA PHE A 151 11.51 -31.35 -12.35
C PHE A 151 10.84 -30.13 -12.97
N THR A 152 10.31 -30.33 -14.17
CA THR A 152 9.59 -29.33 -14.95
C THR A 152 8.10 -29.48 -14.74
N TYR A 153 7.36 -28.39 -14.87
CA TYR A 153 5.90 -28.37 -14.99
C TYR A 153 5.52 -27.86 -16.39
N PRO A 154 5.60 -28.70 -17.44
CA PRO A 154 5.31 -28.28 -18.81
C PRO A 154 3.89 -27.73 -18.91
N GLY A 155 3.74 -26.54 -19.49
CA GLY A 155 2.44 -25.92 -19.73
C GLY A 155 1.72 -25.39 -18.48
N ALA A 156 2.31 -25.50 -17.29
CA ALA A 156 1.73 -24.96 -16.06
C ALA A 156 2.22 -23.54 -15.78
N ASP A 157 1.30 -22.66 -15.38
CA ASP A 157 1.65 -21.36 -14.80
C ASP A 157 2.13 -21.58 -13.36
N VAL A 158 3.45 -21.62 -13.19
CA VAL A 158 4.12 -21.87 -11.91
C VAL A 158 4.86 -20.62 -11.48
N SER A 159 4.36 -20.00 -10.41
CA SER A 159 4.89 -18.77 -9.84
C SER A 159 4.86 -18.85 -8.31
N VAL A 160 5.86 -18.27 -7.64
CA VAL A 160 5.78 -18.00 -6.20
C VAL A 160 4.78 -16.89 -5.95
N ARG A 161 3.84 -17.14 -5.04
CA ARG A 161 2.79 -16.18 -4.67
C ARG A 161 2.92 -15.69 -3.24
N ALA A 162 3.44 -16.52 -2.35
CA ALA A 162 3.71 -16.16 -0.97
C ALA A 162 4.95 -16.87 -0.44
N ALA A 163 5.60 -16.25 0.54
CA ALA A 163 6.65 -16.89 1.31
C ALA A 163 6.47 -16.61 2.80
N GLY A 164 6.88 -17.56 3.64
CA GLY A 164 6.80 -17.44 5.10
C GLY A 164 7.92 -18.21 5.78
N LEU A 165 8.15 -17.90 7.06
CA LEU A 165 9.05 -18.66 7.93
C LEU A 165 8.23 -19.35 9.01
N HIS A 166 8.72 -20.50 9.46
CA HIS A 166 8.18 -21.15 10.64
C HIS A 166 9.24 -22.01 11.32
N TYR A 167 9.22 -22.00 12.64
CA TYR A 167 10.06 -22.87 13.45
C TYR A 167 9.27 -24.11 13.85
N ASP A 168 9.61 -25.24 13.24
CA ASP A 168 9.07 -26.55 13.57
C ASP A 168 9.77 -27.07 14.82
N ALA A 169 9.06 -27.06 15.94
CA ALA A 169 9.61 -27.45 17.23
C ALA A 169 9.90 -28.96 17.30
N GLN A 170 9.15 -29.79 16.56
CA GLN A 170 9.36 -31.25 16.54
C GLN A 170 10.58 -31.64 15.72
N ALA A 171 10.86 -30.91 14.64
CA ALA A 171 12.06 -31.11 13.82
C ALA A 171 13.28 -30.33 14.33
N ASN A 172 13.12 -29.45 15.32
CA ASN A 172 14.13 -28.49 15.80
C ASN A 172 14.73 -27.68 14.63
N ARG A 173 13.89 -27.19 13.72
CA ARG A 173 14.33 -26.54 12.46
C ARG A 173 13.50 -25.31 12.14
N GLN A 174 14.17 -24.25 11.68
CA GLN A 174 13.50 -23.13 11.04
C GLN A 174 13.46 -23.38 9.53
N TYR A 175 12.25 -23.38 8.97
CA TYR A 175 12.03 -23.54 7.54
C TYR A 175 11.57 -22.23 6.91
N VAL A 176 11.98 -22.04 5.65
CA VAL A 176 11.28 -21.15 4.72
C VAL A 176 10.27 -21.98 3.94
N PHE A 177 9.07 -21.44 3.76
CA PHE A 177 8.02 -21.98 2.93
C PHE A 177 7.79 -21.05 1.74
N ILE A 178 7.66 -21.64 0.57
CA ILE A 178 7.28 -20.95 -0.66
C ILE A 178 5.99 -21.58 -1.17
N GLY A 179 4.96 -20.76 -1.24
CA GLY A 179 3.65 -21.11 -1.75
C GLY A 179 3.58 -20.80 -3.24
N MET A 180 3.21 -21.79 -4.03
CA MET A 180 3.22 -21.74 -5.49
C MET A 180 1.79 -21.70 -6.05
N LYS A 181 1.68 -21.20 -7.28
CA LYS A 181 0.54 -21.50 -8.16
C LYS A 181 0.76 -22.86 -8.82
N THR A 182 -0.27 -23.71 -8.85
CA THR A 182 -0.34 -24.99 -9.60
C THR A 182 0.41 -26.18 -9.00
N THR A 183 1.05 -26.05 -7.83
CA THR A 183 1.99 -27.10 -7.36
C THR A 183 2.16 -27.21 -5.83
N GLY A 184 1.50 -26.33 -5.06
CA GLY A 184 1.43 -26.39 -3.60
C GLY A 184 2.54 -25.66 -2.85
N ILE A 185 3.15 -26.31 -1.85
CA ILE A 185 4.10 -25.67 -0.94
C ILE A 185 5.46 -26.38 -0.96
N MET A 186 6.50 -25.64 -1.31
CA MET A 186 7.91 -26.05 -1.16
C MET A 186 8.46 -25.54 0.16
N ARG A 187 9.48 -26.20 0.69
CA ARG A 187 10.22 -25.71 1.85
C ARG A 187 11.73 -25.74 1.63
N GLY A 188 12.45 -24.95 2.41
CA GLY A 188 13.90 -24.96 2.45
C GLY A 188 14.44 -24.63 3.82
N VAL A 189 15.74 -24.81 4.01
CA VAL A 189 16.46 -24.46 5.24
C VAL A 189 17.58 -23.46 4.93
N TYR A 190 17.89 -22.62 5.90
CA TYR A 190 18.94 -21.62 5.76
C TYR A 190 20.33 -22.24 5.97
N ARG A 191 21.16 -22.26 4.93
CA ARG A 191 22.51 -22.81 4.95
C ARG A 191 23.52 -21.69 4.62
N PRO A 192 24.14 -21.05 5.63
CA PRO A 192 25.03 -19.90 5.44
C PRO A 192 26.18 -20.14 4.45
N GLY A 193 26.67 -21.39 4.36
CA GLY A 193 27.75 -21.77 3.46
C GLY A 193 27.37 -21.90 1.98
N LEU A 194 26.06 -21.88 1.63
CA LEU A 194 25.63 -21.84 0.23
C LEU A 194 25.60 -20.39 -0.28
N ALA A 195 26.01 -20.20 -1.53
CA ALA A 195 25.94 -18.89 -2.18
C ALA A 195 24.51 -18.33 -2.21
N THR A 196 23.51 -19.17 -2.51
CA THR A 196 22.08 -18.81 -2.49
C THR A 196 21.45 -18.87 -1.09
N LYS A 197 22.23 -19.24 -0.07
CA LYS A 197 21.86 -19.29 1.36
C LYS A 197 20.69 -20.21 1.74
N ILE A 198 19.95 -20.77 0.78
CA ILE A 198 18.81 -21.63 1.02
C ILE A 198 19.04 -22.97 0.35
N GLU A 199 18.86 -24.03 1.12
CA GLU A 199 18.80 -25.39 0.61
C GLU A 199 17.34 -25.83 0.53
N TRP A 200 16.83 -25.95 -0.71
CA TRP A 200 15.46 -26.35 -0.98
C TRP A 200 15.27 -27.86 -0.92
N THR A 201 14.11 -28.30 -0.40
CA THR A 201 13.63 -29.66 -0.67
C THR A 201 13.38 -29.81 -2.16
N LYS A 202 13.65 -31.01 -2.71
CA LYS A 202 13.47 -31.25 -4.14
C LYS A 202 12.06 -31.73 -4.51
N VAL A 203 11.19 -31.90 -3.51
CA VAL A 203 9.76 -32.19 -3.66
C VAL A 203 8.93 -31.26 -2.78
N PRO A 204 7.67 -30.96 -3.16
CA PRO A 204 6.75 -30.20 -2.32
C PRO A 204 6.49 -30.90 -0.98
N GLU A 205 6.43 -30.13 0.11
CA GLU A 205 5.93 -30.64 1.40
C GLU A 205 4.40 -30.84 1.32
N PHE A 206 3.71 -29.95 0.61
CA PHE A 206 2.28 -30.07 0.34
C PHE A 206 2.05 -30.07 -1.17
N ALA A 207 1.88 -31.24 -1.76
CA ALA A 207 1.55 -31.40 -3.17
C ALA A 207 0.03 -31.36 -3.36
N VAL A 208 -0.42 -30.65 -4.40
CA VAL A 208 -1.83 -30.35 -4.68
C VAL A 208 -2.09 -30.39 -6.19
N GLY A 209 -3.35 -30.44 -6.58
CA GLY A 209 -3.77 -30.46 -7.98
C GLY A 209 -3.64 -29.10 -8.69
N GLN A 210 -4.17 -29.05 -9.92
CA GLN A 210 -4.21 -27.81 -10.69
C GLN A 210 -5.13 -26.77 -10.05
N ASP A 211 -4.88 -25.50 -10.35
CA ASP A 211 -5.60 -24.32 -9.83
C ASP A 211 -5.56 -24.16 -8.29
N PHE A 212 -4.47 -24.59 -7.65
CA PHE A 212 -4.17 -24.26 -6.26
C PHE A 212 -3.26 -23.03 -6.20
N ARG A 213 -3.63 -22.01 -5.40
CA ARG A 213 -2.83 -20.81 -5.18
C ARG A 213 -2.65 -20.56 -3.70
N VAL A 214 -1.41 -20.49 -3.24
CA VAL A 214 -1.08 -20.02 -1.90
C VAL A 214 -0.97 -18.51 -1.91
N MET A 215 -1.69 -17.82 -1.06
CA MET A 215 -1.81 -16.35 -1.09
C MET A 215 -1.21 -15.65 0.12
N GLY A 216 -0.85 -16.40 1.16
CA GLY A 216 -0.20 -15.85 2.35
C GLY A 216 0.11 -16.92 3.38
N PHE A 217 1.12 -16.65 4.21
CA PHE A 217 1.48 -17.44 5.38
C PHE A 217 1.43 -16.57 6.62
N THR A 218 1.02 -17.13 7.75
CA THR A 218 1.11 -16.45 9.05
C THR A 218 1.29 -17.46 10.17
N GLU A 219 1.96 -17.07 11.24
CA GLU A 219 2.05 -17.88 12.45
C GLU A 219 1.08 -17.38 13.52
N LEU A 220 0.40 -18.31 14.19
CA LEU A 220 -0.46 -18.05 15.34
C LEU A 220 -0.17 -19.10 16.42
N ASN A 221 0.29 -18.65 17.59
CA ASN A 221 0.59 -19.51 18.74
C ASN A 221 1.55 -20.67 18.41
N GLY A 222 2.60 -20.40 17.62
CA GLY A 222 3.59 -21.41 17.23
C GLY A 222 3.13 -22.38 16.13
N VAL A 223 1.96 -22.15 15.52
CA VAL A 223 1.46 -22.95 14.40
C VAL A 223 1.48 -22.12 13.12
N LEU A 224 1.98 -22.70 12.02
CA LEU A 224 1.94 -22.09 10.70
C LEU A 224 0.59 -22.32 10.03
N TYR A 225 0.03 -21.24 9.47
CA TYR A 225 -1.17 -21.25 8.66
C TYR A 225 -0.87 -20.73 7.26
N CYS A 226 -1.61 -21.23 6.27
CA CYS A 226 -1.60 -20.67 4.92
C CYS A 226 -3.03 -20.46 4.41
N GLY A 227 -3.22 -19.33 3.73
CA GLY A 227 -4.45 -18.98 3.04
C GLY A 227 -4.31 -19.32 1.57
N THR A 228 -5.30 -20.01 1.01
CA THR A 228 -5.21 -20.53 -0.36
C THR A 228 -6.52 -20.33 -1.11
N SER A 229 -6.46 -20.48 -2.43
CA SER A 229 -7.62 -20.74 -3.27
C SER A 229 -7.38 -22.04 -4.05
N GLU A 230 -8.38 -22.92 -4.13
CA GLU A 230 -8.33 -24.09 -5.00
C GLU A 230 -9.63 -24.22 -5.78
N ASN A 231 -9.54 -24.26 -7.12
CA ASN A 231 -10.68 -24.21 -8.02
C ASN A 231 -11.59 -23.00 -7.74
N GLY A 232 -10.96 -21.84 -7.50
CA GLY A 232 -11.65 -20.60 -7.14
C GLY A 232 -12.20 -20.52 -5.70
N VAL A 233 -12.14 -21.60 -4.91
CA VAL A 233 -12.69 -21.67 -3.55
C VAL A 233 -11.61 -21.38 -2.50
N ALA A 234 -11.88 -20.41 -1.63
CA ALA A 234 -11.02 -19.98 -0.54
C ALA A 234 -10.85 -21.09 0.52
N ARG A 235 -9.62 -21.32 0.99
CA ARG A 235 -9.34 -22.27 2.07
C ARG A 235 -8.25 -21.76 3.01
N ILE A 236 -8.27 -22.22 4.27
CA ILE A 236 -7.18 -22.02 5.21
C ILE A 236 -6.71 -23.37 5.71
N TYR A 237 -5.40 -23.61 5.63
CA TYR A 237 -4.76 -24.81 6.16
C TYR A 237 -3.88 -24.44 7.36
N ARG A 238 -3.81 -25.35 8.33
CA ARG A 238 -2.78 -25.36 9.36
C ARG A 238 -1.74 -26.43 9.02
N ARG A 239 -0.48 -26.14 9.31
CA ARG A 239 0.58 -27.15 9.30
C ARG A 239 0.54 -27.92 10.62
N ASN A 240 0.67 -29.24 10.54
CA ASN A 240 0.93 -30.08 11.70
C ASN A 240 2.42 -30.46 11.66
N ASP A 241 3.16 -29.96 12.63
CA ASP A 241 4.58 -30.20 12.78
C ASP A 241 4.88 -31.68 12.99
N SER A 242 6.05 -32.09 12.51
CA SER A 242 6.56 -33.44 12.67
C SER A 242 8.04 -33.45 12.36
N ALA A 243 8.80 -34.25 13.13
CA ALA A 243 10.23 -34.44 12.89
C ALA A 243 10.51 -35.04 11.50
N THR A 244 9.58 -35.82 10.95
CA THR A 244 9.79 -36.59 9.71
C THR A 244 8.68 -36.41 8.67
N THR A 245 7.41 -36.42 9.09
CA THR A 245 6.23 -36.47 8.21
C THR A 245 5.23 -35.37 8.55
N PRO A 246 5.54 -34.09 8.26
CA PRO A 246 4.61 -33.00 8.47
C PRO A 246 3.39 -33.14 7.56
N THR A 247 2.25 -32.63 8.01
CA THR A 247 0.99 -32.67 7.22
C THR A 247 0.31 -31.31 7.24
N TRP A 248 -0.66 -31.11 6.34
CA TRP A 248 -1.46 -29.90 6.29
C TRP A 248 -2.93 -30.26 6.45
N THR A 249 -3.60 -29.65 7.43
CA THR A 249 -5.03 -29.86 7.69
C THR A 249 -5.80 -28.62 7.30
N MET A 250 -6.78 -28.78 6.41
CA MET A 250 -7.75 -27.73 6.13
C MET A 250 -8.59 -27.47 7.38
N ILE A 251 -8.62 -26.22 7.83
CA ILE A 251 -9.40 -25.80 9.01
C ILE A 251 -10.62 -24.95 8.64
N TRP A 252 -10.65 -24.41 7.43
CA TRP A 252 -11.73 -23.59 6.92
C TRP A 252 -11.77 -23.64 5.40
N THR A 253 -12.98 -23.59 4.84
CA THR A 253 -13.23 -23.48 3.40
C THR A 253 -14.48 -22.64 3.17
N ASP A 254 -14.51 -21.89 2.07
CA ASP A 254 -15.73 -21.22 1.62
C ASP A 254 -16.75 -22.26 1.15
N ASN A 255 -17.93 -22.27 1.78
CA ASN A 255 -19.05 -23.13 1.42
C ASN A 255 -20.09 -22.41 0.54
N GLN A 256 -19.86 -21.15 0.16
CA GLN A 256 -20.82 -20.34 -0.59
C GLN A 256 -20.64 -20.40 -2.12
N GLY A 257 -19.76 -21.25 -2.63
CA GLY A 257 -19.72 -21.66 -4.04
C GLY A 257 -19.31 -20.57 -5.05
N SER A 258 -18.62 -19.50 -4.64
CA SER A 258 -18.17 -18.47 -5.56
C SER A 258 -16.86 -18.85 -6.26
N THR A 259 -16.77 -18.56 -7.55
CA THR A 259 -15.48 -18.52 -8.27
C THR A 259 -14.81 -17.15 -8.04
N ASN A 260 -13.47 -17.09 -8.06
CA ASN A 260 -12.61 -15.90 -7.84
C ASN A 260 -12.48 -15.35 -6.40
N ALA A 261 -12.51 -16.20 -5.37
CA ALA A 261 -12.48 -15.75 -3.98
C ALA A 261 -11.14 -16.03 -3.27
N ASP A 262 -10.03 -15.42 -3.70
CA ASP A 262 -8.76 -15.55 -2.95
C ASP A 262 -8.85 -14.95 -1.55
N ILE A 263 -8.26 -15.65 -0.59
CA ILE A 263 -7.82 -15.04 0.67
C ILE A 263 -6.62 -14.16 0.37
N ARG A 264 -6.61 -12.92 0.88
CA ARG A 264 -5.47 -12.01 0.76
C ARG A 264 -5.09 -11.44 2.13
N GLY A 265 -3.82 -11.10 2.30
CA GLY A 265 -3.32 -10.43 3.50
C GLY A 265 -3.43 -11.25 4.79
N LEU A 266 -3.25 -12.58 4.72
CA LEU A 266 -3.39 -13.43 5.90
C LEU A 266 -2.37 -13.03 6.98
N SER A 267 -2.88 -12.65 8.15
CA SER A 267 -2.11 -12.10 9.27
C SER A 267 -2.70 -12.58 10.60
N THR A 268 -2.07 -12.21 11.73
CA THR A 268 -2.68 -12.40 13.06
C THR A 268 -2.87 -11.10 13.79
N VAL A 269 -3.99 -10.99 14.50
CA VAL A 269 -4.33 -9.82 15.33
C VAL A 269 -4.88 -10.27 16.68
N LYS A 270 -4.95 -9.34 17.65
CA LYS A 270 -5.68 -9.59 18.89
C LYS A 270 -7.14 -9.89 18.57
N ASN A 271 -7.72 -10.86 19.28
CA ASN A 271 -9.13 -11.18 19.13
C ASN A 271 -9.98 -9.95 19.52
N PRO A 272 -10.79 -9.39 18.61
CA PRO A 272 -11.63 -8.23 18.94
C PRO A 272 -12.76 -8.58 19.91
N ASN A 273 -13.16 -9.85 19.96
CA ASN A 273 -14.35 -10.33 20.66
C ASN A 273 -14.02 -11.21 21.88
N GLY A 274 -12.76 -11.22 22.34
CA GLY A 274 -12.35 -12.08 23.44
C GLY A 274 -10.84 -12.09 23.69
N PRO A 275 -10.35 -13.05 24.50
CA PRO A 275 -8.93 -13.19 24.77
C PRO A 275 -8.17 -13.77 23.57
N GLY A 276 -6.84 -13.61 23.60
CA GLY A 276 -5.94 -14.26 22.66
C GLY A 276 -5.83 -13.56 21.30
N ARG A 277 -5.47 -14.33 20.28
CA ARG A 277 -5.22 -13.88 18.91
C ARG A 277 -6.01 -14.73 17.92
N VAL A 278 -6.36 -14.12 16.79
CA VAL A 278 -7.12 -14.74 15.70
C VAL A 278 -6.37 -14.57 14.38
N LEU A 279 -6.68 -15.44 13.42
CA LEU A 279 -6.33 -15.20 12.03
C LEU A 279 -7.15 -14.03 11.51
N TRP A 280 -6.55 -13.18 10.68
CA TRP A 280 -7.19 -12.02 10.08
C TRP A 280 -6.81 -11.89 8.62
N PHE A 281 -7.80 -11.70 7.76
CA PHE A 281 -7.61 -11.77 6.31
C PHE A 281 -8.69 -11.00 5.57
N SER A 282 -8.40 -10.65 4.32
CA SER A 282 -9.36 -10.06 3.38
C SER A 282 -9.98 -11.16 2.52
N TRP A 283 -11.31 -11.21 2.48
CA TRP A 283 -12.06 -12.15 1.64
C TRP A 283 -13.45 -11.62 1.33
N ARG A 284 -13.83 -11.67 0.04
CA ARG A 284 -15.12 -11.18 -0.51
C ARG A 284 -15.50 -9.77 -0.07
N GLY A 285 -14.60 -8.81 -0.30
CA GLY A 285 -14.87 -7.41 -0.01
C GLY A 285 -15.03 -7.07 1.48
N ALA A 286 -14.48 -7.92 2.37
CA ALA A 286 -14.51 -7.70 3.80
C ALA A 286 -13.20 -8.13 4.48
N ALA A 287 -12.85 -7.45 5.57
CA ALA A 287 -11.91 -7.93 6.57
C ALA A 287 -12.62 -8.93 7.49
N ARG A 288 -11.98 -10.06 7.75
CA ARG A 288 -12.57 -11.18 8.49
C ARG A 288 -11.60 -11.75 9.50
N THR A 289 -12.14 -12.30 10.58
CA THR A 289 -11.37 -13.02 11.58
C THR A 289 -11.78 -14.49 11.63
N LEU A 290 -10.83 -15.37 11.95
CA LEU A 290 -11.08 -16.78 12.20
C LEU A 290 -10.33 -17.20 13.47
N GLN A 291 -11.08 -17.67 14.47
CA GLN A 291 -10.52 -18.29 15.67
C GLN A 291 -10.03 -19.69 15.32
N PRO A 292 -8.76 -20.05 15.59
CA PRO A 292 -8.31 -21.42 15.42
C PRO A 292 -9.20 -22.40 16.19
N GLY A 293 -9.66 -23.45 15.51
CA GLY A 293 -10.57 -24.45 16.05
C GLY A 293 -12.06 -24.16 15.80
N SER A 294 -12.41 -22.94 15.37
CA SER A 294 -13.74 -22.63 14.83
C SER A 294 -13.76 -22.92 13.33
N PRO A 295 -14.80 -23.58 12.79
CA PRO A 295 -15.02 -23.67 11.35
C PRO A 295 -15.73 -22.41 10.80
N VAL A 296 -16.07 -21.44 11.65
CA VAL A 296 -16.84 -20.25 11.30
C VAL A 296 -15.96 -19.00 11.45
N GLU A 297 -15.83 -18.27 10.36
CA GLU A 297 -15.22 -16.94 10.28
C GLU A 297 -16.24 -15.85 10.65
N GLN A 298 -15.74 -14.70 11.09
CA GLN A 298 -16.56 -13.54 11.41
C GLN A 298 -16.20 -12.36 10.49
N VAL A 299 -17.22 -11.64 10.01
CA VAL A 299 -17.01 -10.37 9.32
C VAL A 299 -16.67 -9.31 10.38
N GLU A 300 -15.46 -8.77 10.31
CA GLU A 300 -15.04 -7.66 11.18
C GLU A 300 -15.38 -6.31 10.55
N PHE A 301 -15.21 -6.19 9.22
CA PHE A 301 -15.46 -4.94 8.50
C PHE A 301 -15.80 -5.19 7.02
N ALA A 302 -16.88 -4.58 6.52
CA ALA A 302 -17.29 -4.69 5.12
C ALA A 302 -16.88 -3.44 4.33
N TYR A 303 -15.94 -3.58 3.39
CA TYR A 303 -15.37 -2.45 2.67
C TYR A 303 -16.39 -1.76 1.74
N GLY A 304 -17.16 -2.54 0.99
CA GLY A 304 -18.11 -2.00 -0.01
C GLY A 304 -19.17 -1.06 0.59
N PRO A 305 -19.90 -1.49 1.64
CA PRO A 305 -20.87 -0.63 2.32
C PRO A 305 -20.25 0.65 2.92
N ASP A 306 -19.11 0.54 3.62
CA ASP A 306 -18.43 1.71 4.20
C ASP A 306 -17.95 2.69 3.12
N LEU A 307 -17.30 2.20 2.06
CA LEU A 307 -16.90 3.05 0.93
C LEU A 307 -18.09 3.69 0.24
N SER A 308 -19.19 2.96 0.06
CA SER A 308 -20.39 3.50 -0.60
C SER A 308 -20.94 4.69 0.17
N GLN A 309 -20.98 4.57 1.51
CA GLN A 309 -21.40 5.64 2.40
C GLN A 309 -20.45 6.84 2.33
N ARG A 310 -19.13 6.62 2.45
CA ARG A 310 -18.13 7.71 2.47
C ARG A 310 -17.99 8.44 1.14
N LEU A 311 -18.11 7.72 0.04
CA LEU A 311 -17.96 8.29 -1.30
C LEU A 311 -19.27 8.87 -1.85
N GLY A 312 -20.41 8.54 -1.23
CA GLY A 312 -21.75 8.95 -1.67
C GLY A 312 -22.15 8.30 -3.00
N THR A 313 -21.57 7.15 -3.35
CA THR A 313 -21.83 6.43 -4.60
C THR A 313 -21.70 4.92 -4.39
N PRO A 314 -22.54 4.07 -5.00
CA PRO A 314 -22.47 2.63 -4.79
C PRO A 314 -21.14 2.01 -5.25
N ILE A 315 -20.55 1.18 -4.39
CA ILE A 315 -19.37 0.34 -4.65
C ILE A 315 -19.81 -1.12 -4.71
N ASN A 316 -19.48 -1.82 -5.79
CA ASN A 316 -19.85 -3.23 -5.99
C ASN A 316 -18.64 -4.18 -6.04
N GLY A 317 -17.41 -3.67 -5.95
CA GLY A 317 -16.20 -4.47 -5.93
C GLY A 317 -15.11 -3.80 -5.12
N VAL A 318 -14.46 -4.57 -4.25
CA VAL A 318 -13.25 -4.14 -3.53
C VAL A 318 -12.28 -5.30 -3.52
N LEU A 319 -11.09 -5.08 -4.10
CA LEU A 319 -9.96 -6.00 -3.99
C LEU A 319 -8.94 -5.38 -3.03
N ALA A 320 -8.79 -6.01 -1.87
CA ALA A 320 -8.03 -5.45 -0.75
C ALA A 320 -6.94 -6.41 -0.23
N ALA A 321 -5.97 -5.83 0.48
CA ALA A 321 -4.87 -6.51 1.15
C ALA A 321 -3.89 -7.19 0.19
N TYR A 322 -3.44 -6.46 -0.81
CA TYR A 322 -2.47 -6.95 -1.80
C TYR A 322 -1.12 -7.39 -1.21
N ASN A 323 -0.67 -6.81 -0.10
CA ASN A 323 0.46 -7.35 0.65
C ASN A 323 0.11 -8.74 1.20
N ASP A 324 0.97 -9.75 0.99
CA ASP A 324 0.73 -11.13 1.50
C ASP A 324 0.47 -11.17 3.01
N ASN A 325 1.21 -10.36 3.77
CA ASN A 325 0.93 -10.03 5.16
C ASN A 325 0.51 -8.55 5.23
N ILE A 326 -0.60 -8.28 5.89
CA ILE A 326 -1.08 -6.91 6.08
C ILE A 326 -0.04 -6.17 6.92
N LEU A 327 0.35 -4.98 6.46
CA LEU A 327 1.43 -4.22 7.08
C LEU A 327 1.03 -3.82 8.51
N HIS A 328 1.73 -4.35 9.50
CA HIS A 328 1.72 -3.84 10.87
C HIS A 328 2.72 -2.69 10.99
N TRP A 329 2.27 -1.56 11.51
CA TRP A 329 3.10 -0.37 11.69
C TRP A 329 2.81 0.28 13.04
N TYR A 330 3.87 0.73 13.72
CA TYR A 330 3.71 1.61 14.88
C TYR A 330 3.54 3.04 14.37
N ASP A 331 2.31 3.53 14.43
CA ASP A 331 1.99 4.90 14.06
C ASP A 331 2.53 5.84 15.16
N PRO A 332 3.54 6.68 14.85
CA PRO A 332 4.16 7.58 15.82
C PRO A 332 3.21 8.70 16.27
N ILE A 333 2.19 9.02 15.47
CA ILE A 333 1.21 10.08 15.71
C ILE A 333 0.18 9.58 16.72
N LEU A 334 -0.34 8.38 16.49
CA LEU A 334 -1.30 7.71 17.37
C LEU A 334 -0.61 7.07 18.59
N ARG A 335 0.73 6.94 18.54
CA ARG A 335 1.55 6.18 19.51
C ARG A 335 1.06 4.75 19.66
N ASP A 336 0.64 4.16 18.54
CA ASP A 336 -0.13 2.94 18.56
C ASP A 336 0.16 2.02 17.36
N SER A 337 -0.05 0.73 17.56
CA SER A 337 0.10 -0.30 16.54
C SER A 337 -1.14 -0.40 15.67
N VAL A 338 -0.98 -0.08 14.39
CA VAL A 338 -2.05 -0.13 13.38
C VAL A 338 -1.74 -1.13 12.28
N HIS A 339 -2.78 -1.48 11.52
CA HIS A 339 -2.62 -2.31 10.32
C HIS A 339 -3.12 -1.56 9.09
N LEU A 340 -2.37 -1.62 7.99
CA LEU A 340 -2.64 -0.86 6.78
C LEU A 340 -3.05 -1.78 5.62
N ILE A 341 -4.21 -1.52 5.05
CA ILE A 341 -4.77 -2.31 3.95
C ILE A 341 -4.89 -1.43 2.72
N GLY A 342 -3.97 -1.59 1.77
CA GLY A 342 -4.12 -1.05 0.41
C GLY A 342 -5.18 -1.82 -0.38
N PHE A 343 -5.92 -1.13 -1.25
CA PHE A 343 -7.00 -1.72 -2.03
C PHE A 343 -7.30 -0.95 -3.32
N GLU A 344 -8.17 -1.53 -4.14
CA GLU A 344 -8.91 -0.86 -5.21
C GLU A 344 -10.41 -0.98 -4.99
N ALA A 345 -11.18 -0.07 -5.60
CA ALA A 345 -12.62 -0.06 -5.50
C ALA A 345 -13.26 0.18 -6.87
N ARG A 346 -14.32 -0.58 -7.15
CA ARG A 346 -15.13 -0.48 -8.37
C ARG A 346 -16.48 0.15 -8.07
N TYR A 347 -16.82 1.19 -8.82
CA TYR A 347 -18.14 1.79 -8.82
C TYR A 347 -19.15 0.85 -9.48
N ALA A 348 -20.36 0.76 -8.91
CA ALA A 348 -21.41 -0.10 -9.45
C ALA A 348 -21.85 0.34 -10.86
N THR A 349 -22.04 1.63 -11.01
CA THR A 349 -22.29 2.31 -12.28
C THR A 349 -21.11 3.24 -12.57
N PRO A 350 -20.88 3.62 -13.84
CA PRO A 350 -19.97 4.73 -14.15
C PRO A 350 -20.39 5.96 -13.33
N GLY A 351 -19.60 6.30 -12.31
CA GLY A 351 -19.90 7.38 -11.39
C GLY A 351 -19.41 8.73 -11.91
N PRO A 352 -19.79 9.85 -11.26
CA PRO A 352 -19.28 11.18 -11.60
C PRO A 352 -17.79 11.37 -11.23
N ARG A 353 -17.19 10.41 -10.51
CA ARG A 353 -15.79 10.47 -10.11
C ARG A 353 -14.90 9.87 -11.22
N PRO A 354 -13.70 10.41 -11.44
CA PRO A 354 -12.75 9.83 -12.37
C PRO A 354 -12.50 8.35 -12.11
N ASN A 355 -12.49 7.57 -13.18
CA ASN A 355 -12.35 6.13 -13.13
C ASN A 355 -11.76 5.58 -14.44
N VAL A 356 -11.21 4.37 -14.39
CA VAL A 356 -10.84 3.56 -15.56
C VAL A 356 -11.67 2.29 -15.51
N ASP A 357 -12.57 2.07 -16.47
CA ASP A 357 -13.55 0.96 -16.45
C ASP A 357 -14.28 0.80 -15.09
N ARG A 358 -14.77 1.92 -14.54
CA ARG A 358 -15.42 1.99 -13.22
C ARG A 358 -14.50 1.73 -12.02
N TRP A 359 -13.22 1.47 -12.21
CA TRP A 359 -12.25 1.42 -11.11
C TRP A 359 -11.83 2.82 -10.71
N SER A 360 -11.93 3.13 -9.42
CA SER A 360 -11.47 4.40 -8.87
C SER A 360 -9.99 4.60 -9.17
N ILE A 361 -9.63 5.79 -9.64
CA ILE A 361 -8.23 6.16 -9.86
C ILE A 361 -7.54 6.70 -8.60
N ASP A 362 -8.25 6.75 -7.47
CA ASP A 362 -7.70 7.21 -6.20
C ASP A 362 -6.71 6.19 -5.61
N GLY A 363 -5.71 6.69 -4.89
CA GLY A 363 -4.84 5.85 -4.07
C GLY A 363 -5.43 5.76 -2.66
N MET A 364 -6.13 4.68 -2.35
CA MET A 364 -6.84 4.52 -1.07
C MET A 364 -6.28 3.37 -0.23
N TYR A 365 -6.31 3.56 1.08
CA TYR A 365 -5.99 2.49 2.02
C TYR A 365 -6.77 2.66 3.33
N TYR A 366 -7.03 1.55 4.01
CA TYR A 366 -7.62 1.56 5.35
C TYR A 366 -6.54 1.45 6.43
N VAL A 367 -6.76 2.14 7.55
CA VAL A 367 -6.01 1.98 8.79
C VAL A 367 -6.92 1.32 9.82
N ARG A 368 -6.60 0.08 10.20
CA ARG A 368 -7.25 -0.63 11.30
C ARG A 368 -6.56 -0.29 12.61
N LYS A 369 -7.34 0.16 13.59
CA LYS A 369 -6.91 0.42 14.97
C LYS A 369 -7.63 -0.54 15.91
N SER A 370 -6.94 -1.03 16.94
CA SER A 370 -7.52 -2.03 17.86
C SER A 370 -7.03 -1.90 19.31
N THR A 371 -6.57 -0.72 19.68
CA THR A 371 -5.77 -0.49 20.87
C THR A 371 -6.39 0.71 21.59
N GLY A 372 -6.78 0.50 22.85
CA GLY A 372 -7.49 1.51 23.64
C GLY A 372 -9.02 1.60 23.38
N GLY A 373 -9.62 0.68 22.62
CA GLY A 373 -11.07 0.66 22.38
C GLY A 373 -11.53 -0.39 21.37
N PRO A 374 -12.81 -0.35 20.93
CA PRO A 374 -13.33 -1.20 19.86
C PRO A 374 -12.50 -1.07 18.58
N VAL A 375 -12.48 -2.12 17.77
CA VAL A 375 -11.81 -2.07 16.47
C VAL A 375 -12.46 -1.01 15.59
N SER A 376 -11.64 -0.15 14.99
CA SER A 376 -12.08 0.89 14.06
C SER A 376 -11.27 0.87 12.78
N TYR A 377 -11.89 1.34 11.69
CA TYR A 377 -11.28 1.45 10.37
C TYR A 377 -11.40 2.90 9.87
N ASP A 378 -10.26 3.50 9.59
CA ASP A 378 -10.20 4.83 8.98
C ASP A 378 -9.83 4.70 7.50
N LEU A 379 -10.64 5.26 6.61
CA LEU A 379 -10.26 5.45 5.22
C LEU A 379 -9.24 6.60 5.13
N LYS A 380 -8.13 6.35 4.44
CA LYS A 380 -7.07 7.32 4.15
C LYS A 380 -6.75 7.31 2.66
N TYR A 381 -6.12 8.40 2.21
CA TYR A 381 -5.75 8.60 0.83
C TYR A 381 -4.24 8.87 0.72
N ILE A 382 -3.62 8.23 -0.27
CA ILE A 382 -2.36 8.69 -0.87
C ILE A 382 -2.66 9.92 -1.72
N LEU A 383 -3.67 9.78 -2.57
CA LEU A 383 -4.23 10.82 -3.40
C LEU A 383 -5.74 10.63 -3.50
N GLN A 384 -6.48 11.71 -3.29
CA GLN A 384 -7.92 11.78 -3.54
C GLN A 384 -8.15 12.72 -4.71
N ASN A 385 -8.62 12.20 -5.83
CA ASN A 385 -8.91 13.01 -7.01
C ASN A 385 -10.24 13.75 -6.84
N GLY A 386 -10.25 15.01 -7.30
CA GLY A 386 -11.48 15.78 -7.50
C GLY A 386 -12.14 15.46 -8.84
N ALA A 387 -12.98 16.37 -9.34
CA ALA A 387 -13.59 16.24 -10.66
C ALA A 387 -12.56 16.25 -11.80
N VAL A 388 -11.42 16.92 -11.60
CA VAL A 388 -10.27 16.89 -12.50
C VAL A 388 -9.19 16.04 -11.84
N PRO A 389 -8.80 14.91 -12.44
CA PRO A 389 -7.70 14.08 -11.95
C PRO A 389 -6.38 14.84 -11.90
N THR A 390 -5.61 14.63 -10.83
CA THR A 390 -4.19 15.06 -10.77
C THR A 390 -3.23 13.91 -11.04
N ASP A 391 -3.64 12.67 -10.72
CA ASP A 391 -2.87 11.46 -11.04
C ASP A 391 -3.82 10.24 -11.07
N THR A 392 -3.37 9.16 -11.70
CA THR A 392 -4.10 7.91 -11.84
C THR A 392 -3.39 6.82 -11.05
N LEU A 393 -3.74 6.70 -9.77
CA LEU A 393 -3.08 5.73 -8.90
C LEU A 393 -3.72 4.33 -9.01
N LEU A 394 -5.04 4.24 -9.06
CA LEU A 394 -5.81 3.01 -9.30
C LEU A 394 -5.20 1.75 -8.64
N ALA A 395 -5.65 1.44 -7.42
CA ALA A 395 -5.14 0.34 -6.57
C ALA A 395 -3.82 0.64 -5.85
N VAL A 396 -3.86 0.58 -4.52
CA VAL A 396 -2.65 0.53 -3.68
C VAL A 396 -2.25 -0.92 -3.45
N ARG A 397 -1.33 -1.42 -4.27
CA ARG A 397 -0.92 -2.84 -4.26
C ARG A 397 0.10 -3.18 -3.19
N THR A 398 0.89 -2.20 -2.76
CA THR A 398 1.93 -2.48 -1.78
C THR A 398 2.20 -1.26 -0.92
N ILE A 399 2.36 -1.50 0.38
CA ILE A 399 2.77 -0.49 1.37
C ILE A 399 3.89 -1.09 2.21
N CYS A 400 4.93 -0.32 2.49
CA CYS A 400 5.98 -0.70 3.43
C CYS A 400 6.45 0.50 4.27
N VAL A 401 7.07 0.21 5.41
CA VAL A 401 7.79 1.22 6.19
C VAL A 401 9.10 1.55 5.49
N SER A 402 9.51 2.81 5.52
CA SER A 402 10.80 3.25 5.00
C SER A 402 11.96 2.52 5.68
N PRO A 403 12.93 1.98 4.92
CA PRO A 403 14.14 1.39 5.47
C PRO A 403 15.20 2.42 5.88
N PHE A 404 14.97 3.71 5.59
CA PHE A 404 16.01 4.73 5.72
C PHE A 404 16.10 5.26 7.15
N PRO A 405 17.30 5.25 7.78
CA PRO A 405 17.46 5.77 9.14
C PRO A 405 16.98 7.22 9.31
N ALA A 406 17.16 8.06 8.28
CA ALA A 406 16.72 9.46 8.27
C ALA A 406 15.19 9.63 8.44
N ASP A 407 14.42 8.62 8.05
CA ASP A 407 12.97 8.62 8.17
C ASP A 407 12.49 8.13 9.55
N ALA A 408 13.38 7.47 10.31
CA ALA A 408 13.19 7.00 11.69
C ALA A 408 11.85 6.28 11.94
N GLY A 409 11.44 5.42 10.99
CA GLY A 409 10.23 4.61 11.07
C GLY A 409 8.90 5.36 10.88
N ARG A 410 8.94 6.65 10.54
CA ARG A 410 7.75 7.52 10.43
C ARG A 410 7.30 7.76 8.99
N VAL A 411 7.88 7.05 8.05
CA VAL A 411 7.61 7.25 6.62
C VAL A 411 7.15 5.94 6.04
N LEU A 412 6.09 6.02 5.24
CA LEU A 412 5.59 4.90 4.47
C LEU A 412 5.89 5.14 3.00
N TYR A 413 6.18 4.06 2.29
CA TYR A 413 6.13 4.05 0.84
C TYR A 413 4.94 3.20 0.40
N ALA A 414 4.26 3.66 -0.63
CA ALA A 414 3.16 2.94 -1.25
C ALA A 414 3.37 2.91 -2.75
N GLY A 415 3.02 1.79 -3.38
CA GLY A 415 3.12 1.60 -4.82
C GLY A 415 1.92 0.83 -5.34
N GLY A 416 1.69 0.90 -6.65
CA GLY A 416 0.57 0.19 -7.23
C GLY A 416 0.37 0.43 -8.70
N TYR A 417 -0.91 0.63 -9.03
CA TYR A 417 -1.58 0.34 -10.28
C TYR A 417 -2.00 -1.13 -10.44
N ASP A 418 -3.27 -1.40 -10.70
CA ASP A 418 -3.79 -2.69 -11.18
C ASP A 418 -4.58 -2.48 -12.47
N SER A 419 -4.05 -2.95 -13.60
CA SER A 419 -4.66 -2.70 -14.91
C SER A 419 -6.06 -3.31 -15.08
N ASN A 420 -6.45 -4.31 -14.27
CA ASN A 420 -7.79 -4.89 -14.30
C ASN A 420 -8.28 -5.38 -15.68
N GLY A 421 -7.37 -5.86 -16.54
CA GLY A 421 -7.73 -6.28 -17.90
C GLY A 421 -7.79 -5.13 -18.91
N VAL A 422 -7.58 -3.89 -18.48
CA VAL A 422 -7.56 -2.70 -19.34
C VAL A 422 -6.13 -2.46 -19.85
N PRO A 423 -5.92 -2.27 -21.17
CA PRO A 423 -4.61 -1.91 -21.71
C PRO A 423 -4.00 -0.71 -21.00
N ALA A 424 -2.73 -0.82 -20.60
CA ALA A 424 -2.02 0.19 -19.83
C ALA A 424 -0.63 0.45 -20.43
N SER A 425 0.00 1.56 -20.04
CA SER A 425 1.38 1.84 -20.42
C SER A 425 2.03 2.82 -19.46
N GLN A 426 3.16 2.43 -18.89
CA GLN A 426 3.95 3.29 -17.99
C GLN A 426 3.13 3.88 -16.82
N THR A 427 2.23 3.07 -16.26
CA THR A 427 1.31 3.46 -15.19
C THR A 427 1.83 3.13 -13.79
N ALA A 428 2.98 2.46 -13.66
CA ALA A 428 3.53 2.11 -12.36
C ALA A 428 3.98 3.36 -11.58
N TRP A 429 3.70 3.41 -10.28
CA TRP A 429 4.03 4.54 -9.41
C TRP A 429 4.49 4.10 -8.02
N VAL A 430 5.26 4.99 -7.36
CA VAL A 430 5.54 4.93 -5.92
C VAL A 430 5.37 6.32 -5.33
N TYR A 431 4.69 6.41 -4.19
CA TYR A 431 4.57 7.62 -3.37
C TYR A 431 5.21 7.42 -1.99
N ARG A 432 5.72 8.50 -1.41
CA ARG A 432 6.30 8.57 -0.06
C ARG A 432 5.41 9.41 0.83
N GLY A 433 4.92 8.86 1.93
CA GLY A 433 4.09 9.55 2.93
C GLY A 433 4.89 9.83 4.19
N ASP A 434 5.03 11.10 4.57
CA ASP A 434 5.76 11.51 5.76
C ASP A 434 4.83 11.78 6.95
N PHE A 435 4.99 11.00 8.02
CA PHE A 435 4.17 11.06 9.24
C PHE A 435 4.98 11.60 10.43
N ARG A 436 6.02 12.42 10.17
CA ARG A 436 6.64 13.24 11.21
C ARG A 436 5.59 14.13 11.87
N GLN A 437 5.28 13.88 13.14
CA GLN A 437 4.73 14.91 14.01
C GLN A 437 5.86 15.88 14.39
N THR A 438 5.60 17.18 14.25
CA THR A 438 6.16 18.17 15.16
C THR A 438 5.34 18.08 16.47
N PRO A 439 5.91 17.78 17.65
CA PRO A 439 5.13 17.77 18.88
C PRO A 439 4.79 19.19 19.38
N ALA A 440 3.49 19.46 19.49
CA ALA A 440 2.73 20.35 20.39
C ALA A 440 3.30 21.71 20.85
N ALA A 441 2.77 22.80 20.26
CA ALA A 441 2.11 23.94 20.91
C ALA A 441 1.52 24.79 19.77
N THR A 442 0.22 24.77 19.49
CA THR A 442 -0.78 25.62 20.14
C THR A 442 -2.15 24.99 19.87
N GLN A 443 -3.06 25.05 20.85
CA GLN A 443 -4.47 24.79 20.58
C GLN A 443 -4.93 25.59 19.34
N GLY A 444 -5.49 24.89 18.36
CA GLY A 444 -5.90 25.47 17.08
C GLY A 444 -5.91 24.42 15.97
N GLY A 445 -6.48 23.24 16.25
CA GLY A 445 -6.71 22.24 15.23
C GLY A 445 -7.84 22.73 14.31
N LEU A 446 -7.53 22.92 13.02
CA LEU A 446 -8.55 23.03 11.99
C LEU A 446 -9.20 21.66 11.85
N ALA A 447 -10.37 21.54 12.47
CA ALA A 447 -11.35 20.52 12.13
C ALA A 447 -11.65 20.61 10.63
N ASP A 448 -11.90 19.46 10.00
CA ASP A 448 -12.85 19.42 8.90
C ASP A 448 -14.13 20.11 9.37
N GLU A 449 -14.41 21.31 8.85
CA GLU A 449 -15.52 22.09 9.34
C GLU A 449 -16.82 21.68 8.63
N ALA A 450 -17.43 20.59 9.11
CA ALA A 450 -18.88 20.54 9.14
C ALA A 450 -19.38 21.83 9.81
N GLY A 451 -20.15 22.65 9.10
CA GLY A 451 -20.70 23.91 9.62
C GLY A 451 -20.28 25.20 8.89
N VAL A 452 -19.49 25.15 7.80
CA VAL A 452 -19.21 26.33 6.96
C VAL A 452 -19.86 26.20 5.59
N SER A 453 -20.72 27.14 5.23
CA SER A 453 -21.34 27.23 3.90
C SER A 453 -21.00 28.55 3.23
N ILE A 454 -20.67 28.52 1.94
CA ILE A 454 -20.42 29.70 1.11
C ILE A 454 -21.33 29.63 -0.11
N TYR A 455 -22.20 30.62 -0.25
CA TYR A 455 -23.24 30.61 -1.28
C TYR A 455 -23.67 32.03 -1.68
N PRO A 456 -24.23 32.22 -2.88
CA PRO A 456 -24.19 31.27 -3.99
C PRO A 456 -22.74 31.07 -4.50
N ASN A 457 -22.45 29.90 -5.06
CA ASN A 457 -21.18 29.64 -5.74
C ASN A 457 -21.47 28.79 -6.99
N PRO A 458 -21.49 29.35 -8.21
CA PRO A 458 -20.98 30.69 -8.56
C PRO A 458 -21.79 31.88 -8.01
N ALA A 459 -21.12 33.00 -7.72
CA ALA A 459 -21.74 34.26 -7.32
C ALA A 459 -21.64 35.34 -8.42
N SER A 460 -22.66 36.18 -8.55
CA SER A 460 -22.69 37.28 -9.52
C SER A 460 -22.54 38.66 -8.87
N SER A 461 -23.18 38.88 -7.72
CA SER A 461 -23.20 40.17 -7.00
C SER A 461 -22.92 40.05 -5.50
N GLN A 462 -23.45 39.04 -4.83
CA GLN A 462 -23.25 38.81 -3.39
C GLN A 462 -22.75 37.41 -3.11
N LEU A 463 -21.92 37.29 -2.08
CA LEU A 463 -21.38 36.04 -1.56
C LEU A 463 -21.55 36.01 -0.05
N PHE A 464 -22.32 35.03 0.44
CA PHE A 464 -22.64 34.84 1.85
C PHE A 464 -21.75 33.76 2.47
N ILE A 465 -21.36 33.98 3.72
CA ILE A 465 -20.57 33.06 4.53
C ILE A 465 -21.43 32.69 5.73
N SER A 466 -21.84 31.43 5.85
CA SER A 466 -22.55 30.93 7.02
C SER A 466 -21.62 30.08 7.87
N LEU A 467 -21.47 30.45 9.14
CA LEU A 467 -20.64 29.76 10.13
C LEU A 467 -21.51 29.21 11.26
N GLN A 468 -21.54 27.89 11.45
CA GLN A 468 -22.18 27.27 12.61
C GLN A 468 -21.22 27.26 13.80
N ASN A 469 -21.65 27.84 14.93
CA ASN A 469 -20.91 27.86 16.20
C ASN A 469 -19.51 28.50 16.12
N ARG A 470 -19.30 29.48 15.23
CA ARG A 470 -18.05 30.26 15.14
C ARG A 470 -18.34 31.73 14.91
N ASP A 471 -17.44 32.58 15.42
CA ASP A 471 -17.51 34.02 15.20
C ASP A 471 -16.81 34.39 13.89
N PHE A 472 -17.45 35.23 13.10
CA PHE A 472 -16.82 35.87 11.96
C PHE A 472 -15.98 37.07 12.42
N LEU A 473 -14.69 37.09 12.07
CA LEU A 473 -13.83 38.24 12.34
C LEU A 473 -13.56 39.04 11.07
N ASN A 474 -13.09 38.39 10.01
CA ASN A 474 -12.97 39.03 8.70
C ASN A 474 -13.05 38.05 7.53
N ALA A 475 -13.16 38.58 6.31
CA ALA A 475 -12.87 37.84 5.10
C ALA A 475 -12.29 38.70 3.96
N TRP A 476 -11.68 38.06 2.97
CA TRP A 476 -11.22 38.71 1.72
C TRP A 476 -11.08 37.74 0.55
N LEU A 477 -11.09 38.26 -0.67
CA LEU A 477 -10.82 37.49 -1.89
C LEU A 477 -9.41 37.75 -2.44
N THR A 478 -8.76 36.70 -2.92
CA THR A 478 -7.57 36.78 -3.77
C THR A 478 -7.80 36.10 -5.12
N ASP A 479 -7.15 36.59 -6.17
CA ASP A 479 -7.08 35.89 -7.46
C ASP A 479 -6.14 34.67 -7.40
N VAL A 480 -6.04 33.91 -8.49
CA VAL A 480 -5.17 32.73 -8.59
C VAL A 480 -3.67 33.05 -8.53
N ALA A 481 -3.29 34.32 -8.72
CA ALA A 481 -1.92 34.80 -8.55
C ALA A 481 -1.64 35.28 -7.11
N GLY A 482 -2.62 35.15 -6.20
CA GLY A 482 -2.52 35.56 -4.80
C GLY A 482 -2.69 37.06 -4.57
N ARG A 483 -3.05 37.85 -5.61
CA ARG A 483 -3.32 39.29 -5.44
C ARG A 483 -4.69 39.45 -4.81
N ARG A 484 -4.77 40.30 -3.80
CA ARG A 484 -6.03 40.63 -3.13
C ARG A 484 -6.92 41.47 -4.04
N VAL A 485 -8.08 40.93 -4.40
CA VAL A 485 -9.06 41.58 -5.30
C VAL A 485 -10.25 42.18 -4.54
N LEU A 486 -10.44 41.81 -3.28
CA LEU A 486 -11.41 42.42 -2.38
C LEU A 486 -10.79 42.69 -1.00
N ALA A 487 -11.06 43.87 -0.44
CA ALA A 487 -10.52 44.31 0.85
C ALA A 487 -11.08 43.50 2.02
N ALA A 488 -10.48 43.63 3.20
CA ALA A 488 -10.95 42.94 4.40
C ALA A 488 -12.34 43.47 4.76
N THR A 489 -13.30 42.59 4.95
CA THR A 489 -14.62 42.96 5.48
C THR A 489 -14.86 42.28 6.81
N THR A 490 -15.60 42.94 7.70
CA THR A 490 -16.07 42.40 8.99
C THR A 490 -17.53 41.92 8.92
N THR A 491 -18.10 41.81 7.72
CA THR A 491 -19.43 41.21 7.48
C THR A 491 -19.33 39.88 6.75
N GLU A 492 -20.27 38.97 7.07
CA GLU A 492 -20.49 37.67 6.43
C GLU A 492 -21.11 37.77 5.02
N ASN A 493 -21.48 38.98 4.56
CA ASN A 493 -21.99 39.25 3.22
C ASN A 493 -21.01 40.11 2.42
N LEU A 494 -20.39 39.52 1.40
CA LEU A 494 -19.41 40.17 0.54
C LEU A 494 -20.07 40.64 -0.77
N ASP A 495 -19.99 41.93 -1.05
CA ASP A 495 -20.32 42.48 -2.36
C ASP A 495 -19.20 42.16 -3.34
N VAL A 496 -19.47 41.24 -4.26
CA VAL A 496 -18.56 40.81 -5.32
C VAL A 496 -18.96 41.37 -6.69
N SER A 497 -19.90 42.34 -6.74
CA SER A 497 -20.41 42.93 -7.99
C SER A 497 -19.32 43.56 -8.85
N ALA A 498 -18.29 44.16 -8.24
CA ALA A 498 -17.13 44.74 -8.94
C ALA A 498 -15.99 43.75 -9.23
N VAL A 499 -16.06 42.51 -8.73
CA VAL A 499 -15.03 41.48 -8.96
C VAL A 499 -15.26 40.86 -10.36
N PRO A 500 -14.25 40.84 -11.26
CA PRO A 500 -14.39 40.26 -12.59
C PRO A 500 -14.72 38.77 -12.58
N ASP A 501 -15.23 38.25 -13.70
CA ASP A 501 -15.42 36.81 -13.89
C ASP A 501 -14.12 36.04 -13.70
N GLY A 502 -14.20 34.94 -12.96
CA GLY A 502 -13.02 34.12 -12.74
C GLY A 502 -13.07 33.29 -11.47
N LEU A 503 -11.92 32.66 -11.22
CA LEU A 503 -11.70 31.83 -10.06
C LEU A 503 -10.94 32.58 -8.97
N TYR A 504 -11.47 32.51 -7.75
CA TYR A 504 -10.92 33.21 -6.59
C TYR A 504 -10.81 32.29 -5.37
N LEU A 505 -9.98 32.71 -4.43
CA LEU A 505 -9.86 32.12 -3.12
C LEU A 505 -10.43 33.10 -2.09
N LEU A 506 -11.49 32.70 -1.39
CA LEU A 506 -12.04 33.41 -0.24
C LEU A 506 -11.32 32.93 1.01
N THR A 507 -10.61 33.82 1.70
CA THR A 507 -10.10 33.55 3.04
C THR A 507 -11.05 34.15 4.07
N VAL A 508 -11.38 33.37 5.09
CA VAL A 508 -12.24 33.75 6.22
C VAL A 508 -11.46 33.55 7.51
N VAL A 509 -11.50 34.55 8.38
CA VAL A 509 -10.86 34.55 9.69
C VAL A 509 -11.95 34.51 10.76
N THR A 510 -11.77 33.60 11.71
CA THR A 510 -12.63 33.42 12.88
C THR A 510 -11.80 33.51 14.16
N SER A 511 -12.45 33.60 15.31
CA SER A 511 -11.79 33.52 16.63
C SER A 511 -11.01 32.22 16.85
N ARG A 512 -11.28 31.17 16.06
CA ARG A 512 -10.66 29.84 16.16
C ARG A 512 -9.60 29.56 15.09
N GLY A 513 -9.34 30.52 14.19
CA GLY A 513 -8.38 30.37 13.10
C GLY A 513 -8.91 30.85 11.77
N GLN A 514 -8.13 30.66 10.71
CA GLN A 514 -8.49 31.06 9.34
C GLN A 514 -8.62 29.85 8.42
N PHE A 515 -9.50 29.94 7.44
CA PHE A 515 -9.65 28.93 6.38
C PHE A 515 -9.86 29.59 5.02
N THR A 516 -9.57 28.84 3.95
CA THR A 516 -9.72 29.31 2.56
C THR A 516 -10.66 28.40 1.79
N ARG A 517 -11.47 28.98 0.89
CA ARG A 517 -12.45 28.29 0.05
C ARG A 517 -12.41 28.80 -1.38
N LYS A 518 -12.60 27.89 -2.32
CA LYS A 518 -12.66 28.18 -3.75
C LYS A 518 -14.01 28.79 -4.11
N VAL A 519 -14.01 29.96 -4.75
CA VAL A 519 -15.22 30.67 -5.18
C VAL A 519 -15.12 31.03 -6.65
N VAL A 520 -16.21 30.85 -7.39
CA VAL A 520 -16.34 31.24 -8.79
C VAL A 520 -17.21 32.49 -8.86
N ILE A 521 -16.71 33.55 -9.50
CA ILE A 521 -17.50 34.74 -9.82
C ILE A 521 -17.91 34.65 -11.29
N ARG A 522 -19.20 34.85 -11.56
CA ARG A 522 -19.79 34.85 -12.91
C ARG A 522 -20.87 35.92 -13.01
N LYS A 523 -20.66 36.96 -13.82
CA LYS A 523 -21.65 38.00 -14.13
C LYS A 523 -22.73 37.43 -15.06
N HIS A 524 -23.95 37.92 -14.87
CA HIS A 524 -25.09 37.65 -15.74
C HIS A 524 -25.34 38.83 -16.66
#